data_AF-A0A951XIW0-F1
#
_entry.id   AF-A0A951XIW0-F1
#
_cell.length_a   1.000
_cell.length_b   1.000
_cell.length_c   1.000
_cell.angle_alpha   90.00
_cell.angle_beta   90.00
_cell.angle_gamma   90.00
#
_symmetry.space_group_name_H-M   'P 1'
#
loop_
_entity.id
_entity.type
_entity.pdbx_description
1 polymer ?
#
loop_
_entity_poly.entity_id
_entity_poly.type
_entity_poly.pdbx_seq_one_letter_code
_entity_poly.pdbx_strand_id
1 'polypeptide(L)'
;MSGDYPVSEQLRTTLRGFPQETVQACAEFQATGNWAAFDRAVLDLIYHHLSPKPPRPLNTYPGSTALVADLGLDSIAMVELVFVFEDLFKAKLPQEELLKVVTIDDLRNLLRKHLPTVQTA
;
A
#
# COMPACT_ATOMS: atom_id res chain seq x y z
N MET A 1 -15.42 14.68 1.14
CA MET A 1 -15.37 14.38 -0.30
C MET A 1 -15.48 12.88 -0.46
N SER A 2 -16.71 12.35 -0.54
CA SER A 2 -16.94 10.96 -0.92
C SER A 2 -17.03 10.95 -2.44
N GLY A 3 -15.87 11.02 -3.10
CA GLY A 3 -15.78 10.82 -4.54
C GLY A 3 -15.66 9.31 -4.77
N ASP A 4 -16.65 8.71 -5.43
CA ASP A 4 -16.43 7.41 -6.06
C ASP A 4 -15.52 7.67 -7.26
N TYR A 5 -14.26 7.29 -7.15
CA TYR A 5 -13.28 7.44 -8.21
C TYR A 5 -13.42 6.28 -9.20
N PRO A 6 -13.25 6.53 -10.51
CA PRO A 6 -13.40 5.49 -11.52
C PRO A 6 -12.34 4.40 -11.31
N VAL A 7 -12.81 3.19 -10.97
CA VAL A 7 -11.94 2.03 -10.78
C VAL A 7 -11.63 1.39 -12.12
N SER A 8 -10.34 1.29 -12.46
CA SER A 8 -9.88 0.61 -13.67
C SER A 8 -10.04 -0.91 -13.58
N GLU A 9 -10.15 -1.59 -14.73
CA GLU A 9 -10.21 -3.07 -14.78
C GLU A 9 -8.98 -3.73 -14.16
N GLN A 10 -7.82 -3.07 -14.27
CA GLN A 10 -6.59 -3.53 -13.63
C GLN A 10 -6.73 -3.50 -12.11
N LEU A 11 -7.18 -2.38 -11.52
CA LEU A 11 -7.43 -2.29 -10.08
C LEU A 11 -8.41 -3.37 -9.59
N ARG A 12 -9.50 -3.62 -10.34
CA ARG A 12 -10.49 -4.66 -10.02
C ARG A 12 -9.89 -6.08 -10.05
N THR A 13 -8.94 -6.30 -10.94
CA THR A 13 -8.28 -7.59 -11.11
C THR A 13 -7.25 -7.82 -10.01
N THR A 14 -6.37 -6.85 -9.76
CA THR A 14 -5.28 -6.95 -8.78
C THR A 14 -5.81 -6.94 -7.34
N LEU A 15 -6.82 -6.11 -7.05
CA LEU A 15 -7.44 -5.99 -5.72
C LEU A 15 -8.71 -6.85 -5.59
N ARG A 16 -8.82 -7.96 -6.32
CA ARG A 16 -9.97 -8.85 -6.22
C ARG A 16 -10.06 -9.42 -4.80
N GLY A 17 -11.16 -9.16 -4.11
CA GLY A 17 -11.40 -9.62 -2.73
C GLY A 17 -10.97 -8.64 -1.64
N PHE A 18 -10.43 -7.47 -2.01
CA PHE A 18 -10.17 -6.38 -1.08
C PHE A 18 -11.43 -5.55 -0.80
N PRO A 19 -11.50 -4.85 0.35
CA PRO A 19 -12.58 -3.91 0.64
C PRO A 19 -12.70 -2.81 -0.43
N GLN A 20 -13.93 -2.36 -0.69
CA GLN A 20 -14.19 -1.28 -1.64
C GLN A 20 -13.44 0.01 -1.27
N GLU A 21 -13.26 0.26 0.03
CA GLU A 21 -12.52 1.41 0.55
C GLU A 21 -11.06 1.41 0.08
N THR A 22 -10.39 0.26 0.08
CA THR A 22 -9.00 0.11 -0.40
C THR A 22 -8.92 0.35 -1.90
N VAL A 23 -9.87 -0.21 -2.67
CA VAL A 23 -9.95 -0.03 -4.12
C VAL A 23 -10.16 1.45 -4.46
N GLN A 24 -11.05 2.12 -3.73
CA GLN A 24 -11.33 3.55 -3.90
C GLN A 24 -10.13 4.43 -3.51
N ALA A 25 -9.40 4.08 -2.45
CA ALA A 25 -8.18 4.80 -2.07
C ALA A 25 -7.09 4.71 -3.15
N CYS A 26 -6.91 3.53 -3.77
CA CYS A 26 -6.02 3.38 -4.92
C CYS A 26 -6.50 4.19 -6.14
N ALA A 27 -7.80 4.13 -6.46
CA ALA A 27 -8.38 4.87 -7.58
C ALA A 27 -8.26 6.40 -7.39
N GLU A 28 -8.48 6.88 -6.16
CA GLU A 28 -8.27 8.29 -5.79
C GLU A 28 -6.82 8.72 -6.03
N PHE A 29 -5.84 7.93 -5.56
CA PHE A 29 -4.44 8.27 -5.76
C PHE A 29 -4.07 8.26 -7.25
N GLN A 30 -4.53 7.27 -8.02
CA GLN A 30 -4.28 7.22 -9.47
C GLN A 30 -4.91 8.41 -10.21
N ALA A 31 -6.08 8.88 -9.78
CA ALA A 31 -6.78 9.99 -10.43
C ALA A 31 -6.25 11.38 -10.03
N THR A 32 -5.76 11.54 -8.80
CA THR A 32 -5.50 12.88 -8.22
C THR A 32 -4.07 13.09 -7.74
N GLY A 33 -3.28 12.02 -7.57
CA GLY A 33 -2.00 12.08 -6.88
C GLY A 33 -2.11 12.34 -5.38
N ASN A 34 -3.28 12.18 -4.77
CA ASN A 34 -3.49 12.41 -3.34
C ASN A 34 -2.72 11.40 -2.47
N TRP A 35 -1.59 11.83 -1.91
CA TRP A 35 -0.76 11.00 -1.02
C TRP A 35 -1.49 10.52 0.25
N ALA A 36 -2.52 11.22 0.72
CA ALA A 36 -3.33 10.72 1.84
C ALA A 36 -4.23 9.54 1.43
N ALA A 37 -4.63 9.46 0.16
CA ALA A 37 -5.30 8.27 -0.37
C ALA A 37 -4.33 7.10 -0.56
N PHE A 38 -3.13 7.41 -1.05
CA PHE A 38 -2.05 6.43 -1.12
C PHE A 38 -1.73 5.81 0.24
N ASP A 39 -1.56 6.62 1.28
CA ASP A 39 -1.25 6.14 2.63
C ASP A 39 -2.34 5.20 3.17
N ARG A 40 -3.61 5.54 2.94
CA ARG A 40 -4.74 4.69 3.33
C ARG A 40 -4.68 3.35 2.60
N ALA A 41 -4.49 3.36 1.29
CA ALA A 41 -4.35 2.14 0.50
C ALA A 41 -3.18 1.26 0.97
N VAL A 42 -2.02 1.86 1.28
CA VAL A 42 -0.86 1.12 1.75
C VAL A 42 -1.13 0.41 3.07
N LEU A 43 -1.74 1.12 4.03
CA LEU A 43 -2.07 0.55 5.33
C LEU A 43 -3.09 -0.59 5.20
N ASP A 44 -4.09 -0.44 4.35
CA ASP A 44 -5.08 -1.50 4.11
C ASP A 44 -4.46 -2.74 3.46
N LEU A 45 -3.56 -2.53 2.49
CA LEU A 45 -2.82 -3.60 1.84
C LEU A 45 -1.96 -4.36 2.86
N ILE A 46 -1.17 -3.66 3.68
CA ILE A 46 -0.40 -4.29 4.76
C ILE A 46 -1.34 -5.07 5.66
N TYR A 47 -2.42 -4.44 6.15
CA TYR A 47 -3.39 -5.07 7.04
C TYR A 47 -3.97 -6.35 6.43
N HIS A 48 -4.24 -6.38 5.12
CA HIS A 48 -4.74 -7.56 4.42
C HIS A 48 -3.80 -8.77 4.53
N HIS A 49 -2.48 -8.56 4.43
CA HIS A 49 -1.49 -9.63 4.49
C HIS A 49 -1.06 -10.02 5.92
N LEU A 50 -1.46 -9.27 6.95
CA LEU A 50 -1.20 -9.64 8.35
C LEU A 50 -2.07 -10.82 8.82
N SER A 51 -1.42 -11.79 9.47
CA SER A 51 -2.05 -12.91 10.17
C SER A 51 -1.27 -13.22 11.47
N PRO A 52 -1.84 -13.01 12.67
CA PRO A 52 -3.21 -12.58 12.96
C PRO A 52 -3.47 -11.09 12.66
N LYS A 53 -4.75 -10.72 12.51
CA LYS A 53 -5.14 -9.32 12.34
C LYS A 53 -4.90 -8.55 13.65
N PRO A 54 -4.27 -7.37 13.62
CA PRO A 54 -4.13 -6.54 14.80
C PRO A 54 -5.50 -6.10 15.32
N PRO A 55 -5.66 -5.90 16.65
CA PRO A 55 -6.93 -5.54 17.27
C PRO A 55 -7.39 -4.12 16.95
N ARG A 56 -6.52 -3.29 16.36
CA ARG A 56 -6.79 -1.91 15.98
C ARG A 56 -6.35 -1.68 14.52
N PRO A 57 -6.94 -0.71 13.81
CA PRO A 57 -6.52 -0.37 12.46
C PRO A 57 -5.08 0.15 12.43
N LEU A 58 -4.35 -0.12 11.34
CA LEU A 58 -2.94 0.25 11.22
C LEU A 58 -2.69 1.76 11.24
N ASN A 59 -3.68 2.59 10.87
CA ASN A 59 -3.57 4.05 10.96
C ASN A 59 -3.45 4.59 12.40
N THR A 60 -3.66 3.74 13.41
CA THR A 60 -3.50 4.08 14.83
C THR A 60 -2.11 3.72 15.38
N TYR A 61 -1.32 2.98 14.62
CA TYR A 61 0.04 2.59 14.98
C TYR A 61 1.03 3.68 14.56
N PRO A 62 2.10 3.91 15.34
CA PRO A 62 3.15 4.84 14.92
C PRO A 62 3.84 4.32 13.65
N GLY A 63 4.29 5.22 12.79
CA GLY A 63 4.99 4.84 11.55
C GLY A 63 6.30 4.08 11.81
N SER A 64 6.88 4.22 13.01
CA SER A 64 8.05 3.47 13.47
C SER A 64 7.74 2.02 13.87
N THR A 65 6.50 1.56 13.82
CA THR A 65 6.14 0.17 14.12
C THR A 65 6.79 -0.77 13.11
N ALA A 66 7.45 -1.82 13.60
CA ALA A 66 8.16 -2.79 12.79
C ALA A 66 7.20 -3.76 12.11
N LEU A 67 7.29 -3.91 10.79
CA LEU A 67 6.40 -4.77 10.00
C LEU A 67 6.50 -6.24 10.44
N VAL A 68 7.73 -6.73 10.64
CA VAL A 68 7.96 -8.12 11.03
C VAL A 68 7.84 -8.28 12.54
N ALA A 69 8.61 -7.51 13.31
CA ALA A 69 8.76 -7.73 14.75
C ALA A 69 7.51 -7.37 15.56
N ASP A 70 6.77 -6.32 15.17
CA ASP A 70 5.59 -5.86 15.91
C ASP A 70 4.27 -6.32 15.29
N LEU A 71 4.19 -6.37 13.94
CA LEU A 71 2.96 -6.74 13.24
C LEU A 71 2.92 -8.20 12.79
N GLY A 72 4.05 -8.91 12.77
CA GLY A 72 4.11 -10.29 12.32
C GLY A 72 3.94 -10.45 10.81
N LEU A 73 4.35 -9.46 10.01
CA LEU A 73 4.38 -9.61 8.55
C LEU A 73 5.50 -10.57 8.16
N ASP A 74 5.13 -11.70 7.57
CA ASP A 74 6.10 -12.70 7.11
C ASP A 74 6.80 -12.28 5.82
N SER A 75 7.96 -12.90 5.53
CA SER A 75 8.75 -12.61 4.32
C SER A 75 8.00 -12.90 3.02
N ILE A 76 7.14 -13.92 2.98
CA ILE A 76 6.29 -14.24 1.83
C ILE A 76 5.24 -13.14 1.63
N ALA A 77 4.57 -12.75 2.71
CA ALA A 77 3.59 -11.67 2.70
C ALA A 77 4.20 -10.34 2.24
N MET A 78 5.44 -10.05 2.64
CA MET A 78 6.19 -8.88 2.16
C MET A 78 6.41 -8.92 0.64
N VAL A 79 6.81 -10.07 0.09
CA VAL A 79 7.04 -10.24 -1.35
C VAL A 79 5.72 -10.11 -2.14
N GLU A 80 4.63 -10.71 -1.65
CA GLU A 80 3.31 -10.57 -2.27
C GLU A 80 2.84 -9.11 -2.27
N LEU A 81 2.99 -8.43 -1.14
CA LEU A 81 2.64 -7.02 -0.97
C LEU A 81 3.42 -6.15 -1.98
N VAL A 82 4.72 -6.39 -2.13
CA VAL A 82 5.56 -5.73 -3.12
C VAL A 82 5.06 -5.97 -4.54
N PHE A 83 4.74 -7.21 -4.90
CA PHE A 83 4.21 -7.52 -6.24
C PHE A 83 2.89 -6.81 -6.51
N VAL A 84 1.99 -6.76 -5.53
CA VAL A 84 0.73 -6.00 -5.64
C VAL A 84 1.04 -4.52 -5.91
N PHE A 85 1.97 -3.91 -5.18
CA PHE A 85 2.34 -2.52 -5.38
C PHE A 85 2.96 -2.25 -6.76
N GLU A 86 3.91 -3.07 -7.18
CA GLU A 86 4.56 -2.94 -8.49
C GLU A 86 3.54 -3.08 -9.61
N ASP A 87 2.59 -4.01 -9.52
CA ASP A 87 1.54 -4.17 -10.52
C ASP A 87 0.57 -2.99 -10.53
N LEU A 88 0.09 -2.56 -9.35
CA LEU A 88 -0.87 -1.46 -9.20
C LEU A 88 -0.35 -0.13 -9.73
N PHE A 89 0.92 0.16 -9.48
CA PHE A 89 1.50 1.46 -9.77
C PHE A 89 2.51 1.46 -10.90
N LYS A 90 2.71 0.31 -11.56
CA LYS A 90 3.72 0.13 -12.62
C LYS A 90 5.10 0.63 -12.19
N ALA A 91 5.42 0.43 -10.92
CA ALA A 91 6.70 0.79 -10.31
C ALA A 91 7.61 -0.45 -10.24
N LYS A 92 8.90 -0.23 -10.04
CA LYS A 92 9.88 -1.28 -9.72
C LYS A 92 10.58 -0.95 -8.43
N LEU A 93 10.50 -1.85 -7.46
CA LEU A 93 11.11 -1.72 -6.15
C LEU A 93 12.38 -2.58 -6.11
N PRO A 94 13.58 -1.97 -6.10
CA PRO A 94 14.81 -2.73 -6.10
C PRO A 94 14.97 -3.51 -4.80
N GLN A 95 15.43 -4.76 -4.92
CA GLN A 95 15.56 -5.68 -3.79
C GLN A 95 16.47 -5.14 -2.68
N GLU A 96 17.55 -4.42 -3.03
CA GLU A 96 18.44 -3.79 -2.06
C GLU A 96 17.76 -2.73 -1.19
N GLU A 97 16.71 -2.08 -1.70
CA GLU A 97 15.92 -1.13 -0.92
C GLU A 97 14.84 -1.85 -0.10
N LEU A 98 14.24 -2.91 -0.63
CA LEU A 98 13.30 -3.77 0.11
C LEU A 98 13.94 -4.38 1.36
N LEU A 99 15.21 -4.79 1.27
CA LEU A 99 15.98 -5.32 2.41
C LEU A 99 16.20 -4.30 3.53
N LYS A 100 16.02 -3.00 3.25
CA LYS A 100 16.15 -1.92 4.24
C LYS A 100 14.82 -1.58 4.91
N VAL A 101 13.71 -2.16 4.46
CA VAL A 101 12.38 -1.88 5.00
C VAL A 101 12.19 -2.62 6.32
N VAL A 102 12.10 -1.87 7.41
CA VAL A 102 11.86 -2.43 8.75
C VAL A 102 10.48 -2.01 9.27
N THR A 103 10.10 -0.75 9.04
CA THR A 103 8.92 -0.11 9.62
C THR A 103 7.84 0.23 8.60
N ILE A 104 6.64 0.58 9.08
CA ILE A 104 5.56 1.11 8.24
C ILE A 104 6.04 2.34 7.45
N ASP A 105 6.78 3.24 8.10
CA ASP A 105 7.33 4.44 7.44
C ASP A 105 8.37 4.08 6.39
N ASP A 106 9.23 3.10 6.62
CA ASP A 106 10.22 2.69 5.62
C ASP A 106 9.52 2.21 4.34
N LEU A 107 8.47 1.40 4.47
CA LEU A 107 7.72 0.92 3.32
C LEU A 107 7.02 2.06 2.59
N ARG A 108 6.32 2.94 3.33
CA ARG A 108 5.65 4.11 2.72
C ARG A 108 6.66 5.00 2.01
N ASN A 109 7.80 5.29 2.62
CA ASN A 109 8.84 6.14 2.04
C ASN A 109 9.48 5.50 0.81
N LEU A 110 9.74 4.20 0.86
CA LEU A 110 10.23 3.45 -0.30
C LEU A 110 9.25 3.55 -1.47
N LEU A 111 7.96 3.29 -1.22
CA LEU A 111 6.95 3.36 -2.27
C LEU A 111 6.85 4.79 -2.82
N ARG A 112 6.76 5.82 -1.97
CA ARG A 112 6.69 7.23 -2.41
C ARG A 112 7.88 7.63 -3.30
N LYS A 113 9.06 7.08 -3.04
CA LYS A 113 10.28 7.34 -3.83
C LYS A 113 10.19 6.79 -5.27
N HIS A 114 9.49 5.68 -5.46
CA HIS A 114 9.41 4.97 -6.75
C HIS A 114 8.09 5.19 -7.50
N LEU A 115 7.15 5.90 -6.87
CA LEU A 115 5.89 6.26 -7.50
C LEU A 115 6.02 7.59 -8.22
N PRO A 116 5.56 7.67 -9.48
CA PRO A 116 5.50 8.96 -10.15
C PRO A 116 4.56 9.87 -9.34
N THR A 117 5.06 11.01 -8.86
CA THR A 117 4.17 12.12 -8.50
C THR A 117 3.36 12.41 -9.75
N VAL A 118 2.04 12.21 -9.69
CA VAL A 118 1.12 12.41 -10.82
C VAL A 118 1.47 13.75 -11.47
N GLN A 119 2.14 13.69 -12.62
CA GLN A 119 2.38 14.85 -13.45
C GLN A 119 1.01 15.14 -14.06
N THR A 120 0.29 16.09 -13.46
CA THR A 120 -0.74 16.84 -14.16
C THR A 120 -0.10 17.36 -15.45
N ALA A 121 -0.45 16.72 -16.57
CA ALA A 121 -0.27 17.27 -17.90
C ALA A 121 -1.10 18.55 -18.04
#